data_AF-A0A7S7EQ27-F1
#
_entry.id   AF-A0A7S7EQ27-F1
#
_cell.length_a   1.000
_cell.length_b   1.000
_cell.length_c   1.000
_cell.angle_alpha   90.00
_cell.angle_beta   90.00
_cell.angle_gamma   90.00
#
_symmetry.space_group_name_H-M   'P 1'
#
loop_
_entity.id
_entity.type
_entity.pdbx_description
1 polymer ?
#
loop_
_entity_poly.entity_id
_entity_poly.type
_entity_poly.pdbx_seq_one_letter_code
_entity_poly.pdbx_strand_id
1 'polypeptide(L)'
;MKGKSLYIVSAIIIALPWIFLLEILPLPYHSIGTLTEIAIECAMFTSLLVVASLLRKDLKRQKQLKKSEQNEGISKPGGRGLRVIGRILFALTSLTIFLVGLVLLLIGISYSV
;
A
#
# COMPACT_ATOMS: atom_id res chain seq x y z
N MET A 1 -6.92 17.21 10.35
CA MET A 1 -6.86 15.81 10.84
C MET A 1 -7.02 14.74 9.76
N LYS A 2 -7.69 15.03 8.61
CA LYS A 2 -7.92 14.06 7.51
C LYS A 2 -6.66 13.38 6.93
N GLY A 3 -5.52 14.08 6.84
CA GLY A 3 -4.29 13.51 6.29
C GLY A 3 -3.66 12.40 7.15
N LYS A 4 -3.67 12.56 8.49
CA LYS A 4 -3.06 11.58 9.42
C LYS A 4 -3.79 10.23 9.39
N SER A 5 -5.12 10.25 9.32
CA SER A 5 -5.96 9.05 9.18
C SER A 5 -5.62 8.28 7.90
N LEU A 6 -5.42 8.97 6.79
CA LEU A 6 -5.10 8.34 5.50
C LEU A 6 -3.75 7.59 5.52
N TYR A 7 -2.74 8.15 6.18
CA TYR A 7 -1.45 7.47 6.37
C TYR A 7 -1.55 6.26 7.28
N ILE A 8 -2.33 6.33 8.35
CA ILE A 8 -2.55 5.21 9.28
C ILE A 8 -3.28 4.06 8.57
N VAL A 9 -4.37 4.38 7.86
CA VAL A 9 -5.13 3.38 7.08
C VAL A 9 -4.25 2.74 6.02
N SER A 10 -3.45 3.54 5.30
CA SER A 10 -2.50 3.02 4.32
C SER A 10 -1.47 2.08 4.96
N ALA A 11 -0.91 2.47 6.12
CA ALA A 11 0.05 1.64 6.84
C ALA A 11 -0.53 0.31 7.30
N ILE A 12 -1.78 0.30 7.79
CA ILE A 12 -2.48 -0.94 8.19
C ILE A 12 -2.70 -1.86 6.98
N ILE A 13 -3.16 -1.30 5.86
CA ILE A 13 -3.42 -2.08 4.64
C ILE A 13 -2.12 -2.65 4.04
N ILE A 14 -1.01 -1.93 4.15
CA ILE A 14 0.31 -2.43 3.73
C ILE A 14 0.84 -3.47 4.72
N ALA A 15 0.60 -3.31 6.01
CA ALA A 15 1.07 -4.26 7.03
C ALA A 15 0.36 -5.62 6.95
N LEU A 16 -0.91 -5.64 6.55
CA LEU A 16 -1.72 -6.87 6.42
C LEU A 16 -1.05 -7.97 5.59
N PRO A 17 -0.61 -7.72 4.33
CA PRO A 17 0.15 -8.68 3.54
C PRO A 17 1.43 -9.15 4.21
N TRP A 18 2.14 -8.28 4.93
CA TRP A 18 3.38 -8.63 5.62
C TRP A 18 3.14 -9.49 6.86
N ILE A 19 2.05 -9.24 7.60
CA ILE A 19 1.65 -10.07 8.74
C ILE A 19 1.26 -11.47 8.26
N PHE A 20 0.60 -11.56 7.10
CA PHE A 20 0.26 -12.82 6.46
C PHE A 20 1.52 -13.55 5.95
N LEU A 21 2.41 -12.83 5.25
CA LEU A 21 3.66 -13.39 4.69
C LEU A 21 4.65 -13.85 5.78
N LEU A 22 4.72 -13.16 6.90
CA LEU A 22 5.62 -13.50 8.01
C LEU A 22 5.07 -14.62 8.92
N GLU A 23 3.91 -15.20 8.58
CA GLU A 23 3.22 -16.23 9.38
C GLU A 23 3.07 -15.85 10.86
N ILE A 24 3.02 -14.55 11.16
CA ILE A 24 2.87 -14.05 12.55
C ILE A 24 1.51 -14.47 13.12
N LEU A 25 0.53 -14.68 12.25
CA LEU A 25 -0.76 -15.27 12.58
C LEU A 25 -0.66 -16.79 12.43
N PRO A 26 -0.93 -17.59 13.48
CA PRO A 26 -1.03 -19.04 13.38
C PRO A 26 -2.34 -19.41 12.69
N LEU A 27 -2.43 -19.13 11.40
CA LEU A 27 -3.57 -19.53 10.57
C LEU A 27 -3.32 -20.96 10.08
N PRO A 28 -4.27 -21.88 10.27
CA PRO A 28 -4.16 -23.23 9.75
C PRO A 28 -4.31 -23.21 8.22
N TYR A 29 -3.22 -22.97 7.50
CA TYR A 29 -3.16 -22.96 6.03
C TYR A 29 -3.72 -24.24 5.42
N HIS A 30 -3.59 -25.38 6.11
CA HIS A 30 -4.14 -26.67 5.66
C HIS A 30 -5.68 -26.71 5.60
N SER A 31 -6.37 -25.78 6.28
CA SER A 31 -7.84 -25.75 6.37
C SER A 31 -8.46 -24.74 5.42
N ILE A 32 -7.64 -23.84 4.87
CA ILE A 32 -8.10 -22.81 3.94
C ILE A 32 -8.03 -23.43 2.55
N GLY A 33 -9.20 -23.65 1.94
CA GLY A 33 -9.24 -24.14 0.57
C GLY A 33 -8.57 -23.12 -0.37
N THR A 34 -7.86 -23.60 -1.39
CA THR A 34 -7.10 -22.80 -2.37
C THR A 34 -7.94 -21.67 -2.98
N LEU A 35 -9.23 -21.93 -3.20
CA LEU A 35 -10.18 -20.94 -3.73
C LEU A 35 -10.38 -19.74 -2.77
N THR A 36 -10.33 -19.99 -1.47
CA THR A 36 -10.45 -18.96 -0.42
C THR A 36 -9.16 -18.16 -0.32
N GLU A 37 -8.01 -18.81 -0.44
CA GLU A 37 -6.70 -18.14 -0.46
C GLU A 37 -6.59 -17.17 -1.63
N ILE A 38 -6.96 -17.60 -2.84
CA ILE A 38 -7.01 -16.75 -4.03
C ILE A 38 -7.97 -15.57 -3.83
N ALA A 39 -9.14 -15.80 -3.21
CA ALA A 39 -10.11 -14.74 -2.94
C ALA A 39 -9.55 -13.69 -1.96
N ILE A 40 -8.84 -14.13 -0.91
CA ILE A 40 -8.18 -13.25 0.07
C ILE A 40 -7.07 -12.45 -0.60
N GLU A 41 -6.21 -13.10 -1.41
CA GLU A 41 -5.15 -12.42 -2.14
C GLU A 41 -5.70 -11.38 -3.13
N CYS A 42 -6.76 -11.71 -3.87
CA CYS A 42 -7.47 -10.77 -4.74
C CYS A 42 -8.03 -9.56 -3.96
N ALA A 43 -8.65 -9.80 -2.80
CA ALA A 43 -9.18 -8.75 -1.95
C ALA A 43 -8.06 -7.85 -1.37
N MET A 44 -6.93 -8.44 -1.00
CA MET A 44 -5.74 -7.70 -0.56
C MET A 44 -5.13 -6.88 -1.70
N PHE A 45 -5.01 -7.46 -2.89
CA PHE A 45 -4.46 -6.79 -4.07
C PHE A 45 -5.29 -5.57 -4.49
N THR A 46 -6.62 -5.73 -4.55
CA THR A 46 -7.54 -4.62 -4.86
C THR A 46 -7.48 -3.51 -3.80
N SER A 47 -7.39 -3.87 -2.52
CA SER A 47 -7.22 -2.92 -1.42
C SER A 47 -5.91 -2.13 -1.53
N LEU A 48 -4.79 -2.80 -1.86
CA LEU A 48 -3.50 -2.15 -2.08
C LEU A 48 -3.53 -1.18 -3.26
N LEU A 49 -4.21 -1.53 -4.36
CA LEU A 49 -4.38 -0.63 -5.51
C LEU A 49 -5.14 0.65 -5.17
N VAL A 50 -6.19 0.54 -4.35
CA VAL A 50 -6.95 1.70 -3.85
C VAL A 50 -6.05 2.59 -3.00
N VAL A 51 -5.30 1.99 -2.08
CA VAL A 51 -4.34 2.72 -1.21
C VAL A 51 -3.25 3.40 -2.02
N ALA A 52 -2.63 2.69 -2.97
CA ALA A 52 -1.63 3.25 -3.87
C ALA A 52 -2.19 4.45 -4.66
N SER A 53 -3.43 4.34 -5.14
CA SER A 53 -4.12 5.41 -5.87
C SER A 53 -4.38 6.64 -4.98
N LEU A 54 -4.81 6.43 -3.73
CA LEU A 54 -5.02 7.50 -2.75
C LEU A 54 -3.70 8.19 -2.36
N LEU A 55 -2.65 7.41 -2.07
CA LEU A 55 -1.30 7.92 -1.79
C LEU A 55 -0.75 8.73 -2.97
N ARG A 56 -0.96 8.26 -4.21
CA ARG A 56 -0.54 8.98 -5.43
C ARG A 56 -1.25 10.32 -5.58
N LYS A 57 -2.57 10.37 -5.29
CA LYS A 57 -3.36 11.60 -5.29
C LYS A 57 -2.85 12.57 -4.22
N ASP A 58 -2.58 12.09 -3.01
CA ASP A 58 -2.08 12.94 -1.91
C ASP A 58 -0.68 13.51 -2.20
N LEU A 59 0.24 12.67 -2.71
CA LEU A 59 1.57 13.10 -3.14
C LEU A 59 1.52 14.16 -4.26
N LYS A 60 0.60 14.03 -5.22
CA LYS A 60 0.38 15.07 -6.25
C LYS A 60 -0.14 16.37 -5.64
N ARG A 61 -1.08 16.29 -4.70
CA ARG A 61 -1.66 17.47 -4.02
C ARG A 61 -0.62 18.22 -3.20
N GLN A 62 0.26 17.52 -2.47
CA GLN A 62 1.35 18.14 -1.73
C GLN A 62 2.38 18.82 -2.65
N LYS A 63 2.66 18.25 -3.84
CA LYS A 63 3.51 18.91 -4.83
C LYS A 63 2.91 20.23 -5.33
N GLN A 64 1.60 20.30 -5.51
CA GLN A 64 0.90 21.52 -5.93
C GLN A 64 0.92 22.61 -4.85
N LEU A 65 0.63 22.25 -3.60
CA LEU A 65 0.71 23.17 -2.45
C LEU A 65 2.10 23.79 -2.34
N LYS A 66 3.16 22.99 -2.49
CA LYS A 66 4.54 23.50 -2.48
C LYS A 66 4.84 24.44 -3.64
N LYS A 67 4.24 24.23 -4.82
CA LYS A 67 4.42 25.13 -5.98
C LYS A 67 3.75 26.48 -5.74
N SER A 68 2.62 26.51 -5.01
CA SER A 68 1.97 27.74 -4.55
C SER A 68 2.74 28.42 -3.42
N GLU A 69 3.16 27.70 -2.38
CA GLU A 69 3.94 28.27 -1.26
C GLU A 69 5.32 28.79 -1.69
N GLN A 70 5.95 28.14 -2.68
CA GLN A 70 7.21 28.59 -3.27
C GLN A 70 7.02 29.86 -4.11
N ASN A 71 5.84 30.08 -4.70
CA ASN A 71 5.48 31.34 -5.36
C ASN A 71 5.18 32.46 -4.36
N GLU A 72 4.80 32.13 -3.13
CA GLU A 72 4.52 33.12 -2.07
C GLU A 72 5.73 33.40 -1.16
N GLY A 73 6.89 32.76 -1.36
CA GLY A 73 8.11 33.01 -0.59
C GLY A 73 8.07 32.54 0.88
N ILE A 74 7.01 31.87 1.31
CA ILE A 74 6.83 31.41 2.69
C ILE A 74 7.43 30.00 2.84
N SER A 75 8.69 29.93 3.25
CA SER A 75 9.41 28.68 3.49
C SER A 75 9.09 28.10 4.89
N LYS A 76 7.97 27.38 5.03
CA LYS A 76 7.68 26.62 6.26
C LYS A 76 8.56 25.35 6.38
N PRO A 77 9.37 25.18 7.45
CA PRO A 77 10.32 24.08 7.57
C PRO A 77 9.71 22.70 7.92
N GLY A 78 8.43 22.61 8.27
CA GLY A 78 7.80 21.38 8.77
C GLY A 78 7.44 20.30 7.75
N GLY A 79 7.57 20.54 6.44
CA GLY A 79 7.02 19.67 5.40
C GLY A 79 7.93 18.56 4.86
N ARG A 80 9.16 18.38 5.38
CA ARG A 80 10.11 17.38 4.85
C ARG A 80 9.79 15.96 5.34
N GLY A 81 9.56 15.78 6.64
CA GLY A 81 9.31 14.45 7.23
C GLY A 81 8.08 13.74 6.66
N LEU A 82 6.94 14.45 6.56
CA LEU A 82 5.70 13.89 6.02
C LEU A 82 5.84 13.42 4.56
N ARG A 83 6.65 14.13 3.76
CA ARG A 83 6.93 13.79 2.36
C ARG A 83 7.80 12.54 2.23
N VAL A 84 8.80 12.40 3.09
CA VAL A 84 9.67 11.22 3.11
C VAL A 84 8.84 10.00 3.50
N ILE A 85 8.03 10.11 4.55
CA ILE A 85 7.10 9.06 4.98
C ILE A 85 6.15 8.65 3.85
N GLY A 86 5.54 9.61 3.15
CA GLY A 86 4.67 9.32 2.01
C GLY A 86 5.37 8.62 0.84
N ARG A 87 6.64 8.94 0.55
CA ARG A 87 7.43 8.24 -0.48
C ARG A 87 7.79 6.83 -0.07
N ILE A 88 8.19 6.63 1.19
CA ILE A 88 8.50 5.31 1.75
C ILE A 88 7.27 4.42 1.70
N LEU A 89 6.11 4.91 2.18
CA LEU A 89 4.84 4.20 2.09
C LEU A 89 4.46 3.84 0.66
N PHE A 90 4.65 4.76 -0.29
CA PHE A 90 4.37 4.47 -1.70
C PHE A 90 5.28 3.39 -2.27
N ALA A 91 6.59 3.45 -1.96
CA ALA A 91 7.55 2.43 -2.38
C ALA A 91 7.21 1.05 -1.79
N LEU A 92 6.90 1.00 -0.49
CA LEU A 92 6.42 -0.22 0.18
C LEU A 92 5.13 -0.74 -0.45
N THR A 93 4.13 0.11 -0.68
CA THR A 93 2.87 -0.31 -1.33
C THR A 93 3.15 -0.91 -2.70
N SER A 94 3.98 -0.24 -3.51
CA SER A 94 4.33 -0.72 -4.85
C SER A 94 5.06 -2.06 -4.83
N LEU A 95 5.98 -2.24 -3.88
CA LEU A 95 6.69 -3.51 -3.69
C LEU A 95 5.71 -4.62 -3.29
N THR A 96 4.78 -4.32 -2.38
CA THR A 96 3.79 -5.29 -1.91
C THR A 96 2.82 -5.70 -3.01
N ILE A 97 2.36 -4.75 -3.84
CA ILE A 97 1.55 -5.01 -5.03
C ILE A 97 2.29 -5.94 -5.99
N PHE A 98 3.57 -5.68 -6.25
CA PHE A 98 4.37 -6.51 -7.13
C PHE A 98 4.49 -7.96 -6.61
N LEU A 99 4.75 -8.12 -5.32
CA LEU A 99 4.84 -9.41 -4.66
C LEU A 99 3.52 -10.19 -4.72
N VAL A 100 2.41 -9.58 -4.31
CA VAL A 100 1.08 -10.21 -4.35
C VAL A 100 0.67 -10.53 -5.79
N GLY A 101 0.96 -9.65 -6.74
CA GLY A 101 0.70 -9.89 -8.15
C GLY A 101 1.52 -11.06 -8.73
N LEU A 102 2.77 -11.21 -8.28
CA LEU A 102 3.62 -12.33 -8.68
C LEU A 102 3.09 -13.66 -8.12
N VAL A 103 2.62 -13.67 -6.87
CA VAL A 103 1.99 -14.86 -6.26
C VAL A 103 0.73 -15.27 -7.04
N LEU A 104 -0.18 -14.32 -7.30
CA LEU A 104 -1.38 -14.58 -8.12
C LEU A 104 -1.03 -15.11 -9.52
N LEU A 105 0.05 -14.60 -10.13
CA LEU A 105 0.52 -15.06 -11.44
C LEU A 105 1.09 -16.48 -11.38
N LEU A 106 1.87 -16.81 -10.35
CA LEU A 106 2.39 -18.17 -10.13
C LEU A 106 1.27 -19.18 -9.86
N ILE A 107 0.27 -18.81 -9.06
CA ILE A 107 -0.93 -19.63 -8.84
C ILE A 107 -1.66 -19.84 -10.16
N GLY A 108 -1.86 -18.78 -10.94
CA GLY A 108 -2.51 -18.86 -12.25
C GLY A 108 -1.79 -19.79 -13.22
N ILE A 109 -0.45 -19.73 -13.28
CA ILE A 109 0.36 -20.66 -14.07
C ILE A 109 0.20 -22.09 -13.55
N SER A 110 0.27 -22.30 -12.24
CA SER A 110 0.14 -23.63 -11.63
C SER A 110 -1.20 -24.31 -11.90
N TYR A 111 -2.28 -23.55 -12.08
CA TYR A 111 -3.60 -24.09 -12.44
C TYR A 111 -3.82 -24.22 -13.95
N SER A 112 -2.99 -23.57 -14.77
CA SER A 112 -3.06 -23.63 -16.23
C SER A 112 -2.23 -24.77 -16.84
N VAL A 113 -1.31 -25.35 -16.06
CA VAL A 113 -0.49 -26.52 -16.43
C VAL A 113 -1.16 -27.78 -15.90
#